data_AF-A0A9P0F3B0-F1
#
_entry.id   AF-A0A9P0F3B0-F1
#
_cell.length_a   1.000
_cell.length_b   1.000
_cell.length_c   1.000
_cell.angle_alpha   90.00
_cell.angle_beta   90.00
_cell.angle_gamma   90.00
#
_symmetry.space_group_name_H-M   'P 1'
#
loop_
_entity.id
_entity.type
_entity.pdbx_description
1 polymer ?
#
loop_
_entity_poly.entity_id
_entity_poly.type
_entity_poly.pdbx_seq_one_letter_code
_entity_poly.pdbx_strand_id
1 'polypeptide(L)'
;MKYGTITLFVFTLPLLVVTNSNTPIKDPYGIDDRLEIVHLYLDQWPTGVAVSESGRIFSCFPAANDELNSNNGTNNVFQVAELTGFDTETAYPNETYNNPPGGCVNFSGPFPRTKGLSDYLLSVPTVAFDQNDVLYLLDNGRCIYNGVRLEASPGGPKLVSVDLNTDSIIRSSSSPRMSSRLNRSWVT
;
A
#
# COMPACT_ATOMS: atom_id res chain seq x y z
N MET A 1 -38.49 62.46 -17.03
CA MET A 1 -38.38 61.10 -16.47
C MET A 1 -38.08 60.14 -17.61
N LYS A 2 -36.87 59.56 -17.64
CA LYS A 2 -36.45 58.56 -18.63
C LYS A 2 -36.06 57.31 -17.85
N TYR A 3 -36.75 56.20 -18.10
CA TYR A 3 -36.47 54.90 -17.49
C TYR A 3 -35.24 54.30 -18.18
N GLY A 4 -34.21 53.97 -17.41
CA GLY A 4 -33.03 53.26 -17.89
C GLY A 4 -33.25 51.75 -17.79
N THR A 5 -33.14 51.04 -18.92
CA THR A 5 -33.22 49.58 -18.98
C THR A 5 -31.93 48.97 -18.44
N ILE A 6 -32.03 48.05 -17.47
CA ILE A 6 -30.90 47.23 -17.00
C ILE A 6 -31.01 45.86 -17.68
N THR A 7 -29.99 45.48 -18.44
CA THR A 7 -29.90 44.17 -19.10
C THR A 7 -28.99 43.26 -18.28
N LEU A 8 -29.51 42.10 -17.87
CA LEU A 8 -28.77 41.06 -17.16
C LEU A 8 -28.30 39.99 -18.15
N PHE A 9 -27.00 39.73 -18.22
CA PHE A 9 -26.44 38.59 -18.94
C PHE A 9 -26.21 37.43 -17.97
N VAL A 10 -26.92 36.32 -18.16
CA VAL A 10 -26.66 35.05 -17.46
C VAL A 10 -25.79 34.20 -18.36
N PHE A 11 -24.53 34.01 -17.98
CA PHE A 11 -23.64 33.05 -18.63
C PHE A 11 -23.82 31.68 -17.96
N THR A 12 -24.43 30.75 -18.68
CA THR A 12 -24.42 29.33 -18.30
C THR A 12 -23.09 28.74 -18.76
N LEU A 13 -22.22 28.36 -17.81
CA LEU A 13 -21.07 27.52 -18.10
C LEU A 13 -21.56 26.14 -18.56
N PRO A 14 -21.09 25.59 -19.70
CA PRO A 14 -21.36 24.21 -20.03
C PRO A 14 -20.75 23.29 -18.96
N LEU A 15 -21.52 22.29 -18.54
CA LEU A 15 -21.04 21.24 -17.65
C LEU A 15 -19.85 20.54 -18.32
N LEU A 16 -18.64 20.73 -17.79
CA LEU A 16 -17.47 20.03 -18.26
C LEU A 16 -17.62 18.56 -17.85
N VAL A 17 -18.07 17.71 -18.77
CA VAL A 17 -18.01 16.26 -18.61
C VAL A 17 -16.55 15.86 -18.84
N VAL A 18 -15.81 15.69 -17.75
CA VAL A 18 -14.50 15.04 -17.80
C VAL A 18 -14.75 13.57 -18.05
N THR A 19 -14.61 13.12 -19.29
CA THR A 19 -14.48 11.68 -19.57
C THR A 19 -13.02 11.31 -19.32
N ASN A 20 -12.75 10.50 -18.30
CA ASN A 20 -11.43 9.89 -18.12
C ASN A 20 -11.13 9.04 -19.36
N SER A 21 -10.35 9.57 -20.29
CA SER A 21 -10.00 8.93 -21.55
C SER A 21 -8.75 8.05 -21.42
N ASN A 22 -8.59 7.42 -20.27
CA ASN A 22 -7.57 6.39 -20.05
C ASN A 22 -8.04 5.12 -20.76
N THR A 23 -7.94 5.11 -22.10
CA THR A 23 -8.09 3.87 -22.88
C THR A 23 -6.87 3.01 -22.62
N PRO A 24 -6.99 1.88 -21.91
CA PRO A 24 -5.83 1.05 -21.63
C PRO A 24 -5.26 0.47 -22.91
N ILE A 25 -3.96 0.15 -22.86
CA ILE A 25 -3.29 -0.63 -23.90
C ILE A 25 -4.08 -1.93 -24.08
N LYS A 26 -4.61 -2.13 -25.29
CA LYS A 26 -5.39 -3.33 -25.64
C LYS A 26 -4.48 -4.55 -25.59
N ASP A 27 -4.86 -5.56 -24.82
CA ASP A 27 -4.25 -6.89 -24.92
C ASP A 27 -4.42 -7.40 -26.37
N PRO A 28 -3.33 -7.79 -27.06
CA PRO A 28 -3.41 -8.41 -28.37
C PRO A 28 -4.34 -9.63 -28.45
N TYR A 29 -4.64 -10.29 -27.33
CA TYR A 29 -5.45 -11.51 -27.26
C TYR A 29 -6.94 -11.29 -26.97
N GLY A 30 -7.39 -10.04 -26.91
CA GLY A 30 -8.81 -9.69 -26.99
C GLY A 30 -9.43 -9.29 -25.66
N ILE A 31 -10.46 -8.45 -25.78
CA ILE A 31 -11.35 -8.11 -24.68
C ILE A 31 -12.30 -9.30 -24.49
N ASP A 32 -12.23 -9.95 -23.33
CA ASP A 32 -13.41 -10.63 -22.81
C ASP A 32 -14.32 -9.53 -22.28
N ASP A 33 -15.51 -9.37 -22.85
CA ASP A 33 -16.47 -8.31 -22.48
C ASP A 33 -16.89 -8.40 -20.99
N ARG A 34 -16.51 -9.46 -20.29
CA ARG A 34 -16.69 -9.65 -18.85
C ARG A 34 -15.56 -9.06 -18.00
N LEU A 35 -14.41 -8.72 -18.59
CA LEU A 35 -13.29 -8.11 -17.86
C LEU A 35 -13.53 -6.61 -17.74
N GLU A 36 -13.42 -6.12 -16.51
CA GLU A 36 -13.52 -4.70 -16.20
C GLU A 36 -12.25 -4.21 -15.50
N ILE A 37 -11.95 -2.93 -15.71
CA ILE A 37 -10.87 -2.25 -15.00
C ILE A 37 -11.46 -1.82 -13.66
N VAL A 38 -10.95 -2.39 -12.58
CA VAL A 38 -11.39 -2.05 -11.23
C VAL A 38 -10.53 -0.96 -10.59
N HIS A 39 -9.27 -0.81 -11.02
CA HIS A 39 -8.34 0.16 -10.46
C HIS A 39 -7.15 0.48 -11.39
N LEU A 40 -6.60 1.70 -11.29
CA LEU A 40 -5.40 2.17 -11.96
C LEU A 40 -4.39 2.71 -10.93
N TYR A 41 -3.18 2.16 -10.93
CA TYR A 41 -2.08 2.65 -10.09
C TYR A 41 -1.35 3.80 -10.78
N LEU A 42 -1.40 4.99 -10.19
CA LEU A 42 -0.80 6.20 -10.78
C LEU A 42 0.47 6.66 -10.06
N ASP A 43 0.60 6.38 -8.76
CA ASP A 43 1.67 6.93 -7.92
C ASP A 43 2.71 5.88 -7.49
N GLN A 44 2.27 4.83 -6.79
CA GLN A 44 3.16 3.77 -6.29
C GLN A 44 3.02 2.49 -7.12
N TRP A 45 4.13 1.76 -7.29
CA TRP A 45 4.12 0.50 -8.03
C TRP A 45 3.78 -0.69 -7.13
N PRO A 46 2.67 -1.39 -7.39
CA PRO A 46 2.27 -2.55 -6.59
C PRO A 46 3.04 -3.81 -7.01
N THR A 47 3.11 -4.79 -6.11
CA THR A 47 3.63 -6.14 -6.43
C THR A 47 2.61 -7.25 -6.26
N GLY A 48 1.48 -6.97 -5.61
CA GLY A 48 0.44 -7.94 -5.36
C GLY A 48 -0.89 -7.27 -5.11
N VAL A 49 -1.96 -8.00 -5.42
CA VAL A 49 -3.35 -7.62 -5.19
C VAL A 49 -4.08 -8.81 -4.58
N ALA A 50 -5.00 -8.54 -3.66
CA ALA A 50 -5.88 -9.54 -3.10
C ALA A 50 -7.29 -8.94 -2.94
N VAL A 51 -8.31 -9.79 -3.10
CA VAL A 51 -9.73 -9.40 -3.00
C VAL A 51 -10.35 -10.22 -1.87
N SER A 52 -11.02 -9.54 -0.93
CA SER A 52 -11.74 -10.18 0.17
C SER A 52 -13.07 -10.79 -0.31
N GLU A 53 -13.72 -11.59 0.53
CA GLU A 53 -15.05 -12.13 0.22
C GLU A 53 -16.10 -11.01 0.06
N SER A 54 -15.97 -9.94 0.84
CA SER A 54 -16.79 -8.73 0.76
C SER A 54 -16.48 -7.83 -0.45
N GLY A 55 -15.50 -8.18 -1.28
CA GLY A 55 -15.11 -7.42 -2.47
C GLY A 55 -14.17 -6.24 -2.22
N ARG A 56 -13.63 -6.10 -1.00
CA ARG A 56 -12.59 -5.10 -0.69
C ARG A 56 -11.30 -5.54 -1.37
N ILE A 57 -10.60 -4.61 -2.01
CA ILE A 57 -9.39 -4.90 -2.79
C ILE A 57 -8.20 -4.26 -2.09
N PHE A 58 -7.11 -5.01 -1.93
CA PHE A 58 -5.92 -4.55 -1.26
C PHE A 58 -4.70 -4.79 -2.13
N SER A 59 -3.78 -3.85 -2.12
CA SER A 59 -2.51 -3.97 -2.82
C SER A 59 -1.33 -3.72 -1.90
N CYS A 60 -0.20 -4.31 -2.26
CA CYS A 60 1.03 -4.18 -1.52
C CYS A 60 2.13 -3.52 -2.37
N PHE A 61 2.93 -2.67 -1.71
CA PHE A 61 3.87 -1.74 -2.31
C PHE A 61 5.21 -1.84 -1.58
N PRO A 62 5.95 -2.94 -1.73
CA PRO A 62 7.15 -3.20 -0.94
C PRO A 62 8.27 -2.19 -1.25
N ALA A 63 8.75 -1.52 -0.20
CA ALA A 63 9.97 -0.71 -0.25
C ALA A 63 11.22 -1.50 -0.68
N ALA A 64 11.22 -2.82 -0.56
CA ALA A 64 12.32 -3.67 -1.00
C ALA A 64 12.45 -3.83 -2.52
N ASN A 65 11.45 -3.38 -3.29
CA ASN A 65 11.38 -3.57 -4.75
C ASN A 65 11.48 -2.25 -5.52
N ASP A 66 11.02 -1.15 -4.92
CA ASP A 66 11.08 0.19 -5.49
C ASP A 66 11.56 1.19 -4.41
N GLU A 67 12.55 2.01 -4.77
CA GLU A 67 13.03 3.07 -3.89
C GLU A 67 11.96 4.13 -3.63
N LEU A 68 11.06 4.39 -4.59
CA LEU A 68 9.94 5.30 -4.40
C LEU A 68 8.93 4.80 -3.37
N ASN A 69 8.85 3.47 -3.15
CA ASN A 69 8.04 2.87 -2.09
C ASN A 69 8.73 2.93 -0.71
N SER A 70 10.00 3.36 -0.63
CA SER A 70 10.73 3.46 0.63
C SER A 70 10.33 4.72 1.39
N ASN A 71 9.75 4.54 2.58
CA ASN A 71 9.32 5.66 3.40
C ASN A 71 10.54 6.47 3.90
N ASN A 72 10.58 7.77 3.59
CA ASN A 72 11.66 8.67 4.00
C ASN A 72 11.27 9.57 5.18
N GLY A 73 10.07 9.38 5.74
CA GLY A 73 9.48 10.15 6.84
C GLY A 73 8.67 11.36 6.39
N THR A 74 8.62 11.65 5.08
CA THR A 74 7.91 12.83 4.53
C THR A 74 7.17 12.56 3.21
N ASN A 75 7.39 11.42 2.56
CA ASN A 75 6.79 11.09 1.26
C ASN A 75 5.41 10.41 1.36
N ASN A 76 4.91 10.13 2.57
CA ASN A 76 3.58 9.57 2.83
C ASN A 76 3.22 8.31 2.02
N VAL A 77 4.23 7.51 1.69
CA VAL A 77 4.06 6.26 0.95
C VAL A 77 3.55 5.15 1.85
N PHE A 78 2.73 4.27 1.29
CA PHE A 78 2.20 3.10 1.97
C PHE A 78 2.90 1.83 1.52
N GLN A 79 2.93 0.83 2.39
CA GLN A 79 3.35 -0.54 2.09
C GLN A 79 2.15 -1.43 1.76
N VAL A 80 0.98 -1.10 2.30
CA VAL A 80 -0.29 -1.76 2.01
C VAL A 80 -1.36 -0.69 1.93
N ALA A 81 -2.22 -0.77 0.91
CA ALA A 81 -3.37 0.09 0.78
C ALA A 81 -4.61 -0.69 0.35
N GLU A 82 -5.77 -0.21 0.78
CA GLU A 82 -7.06 -0.58 0.23
C GLU A 82 -7.34 0.29 -1.00
N LEU A 83 -7.81 -0.34 -2.08
CA LEU A 83 -8.20 0.34 -3.30
C LEU A 83 -9.66 0.78 -3.14
N THR A 84 -9.86 2.05 -2.79
CA THR A 84 -11.17 2.60 -2.40
C THR A 84 -11.93 3.26 -3.55
N GLY A 85 -11.30 3.34 -4.73
CA GLY A 85 -11.87 3.91 -5.94
C GLY A 85 -11.09 3.48 -7.17
N PHE A 86 -11.39 4.11 -8.31
CA PHE A 86 -10.78 3.74 -9.59
C PHE A 86 -9.30 4.11 -9.68
N ASP A 87 -8.87 5.14 -8.97
CA ASP A 87 -7.51 5.70 -8.98
C ASP A 87 -7.12 6.21 -7.59
N THR A 88 -7.78 5.70 -6.54
CA THR A 88 -7.55 6.11 -5.15
C THR A 88 -7.23 4.95 -4.25
N GLU A 89 -6.12 5.07 -3.53
CA GLU A 89 -5.64 4.13 -2.54
C GLU A 89 -5.63 4.75 -1.14
N THR A 90 -6.00 3.99 -0.12
CA THR A 90 -5.99 4.42 1.28
C THR A 90 -5.09 3.50 2.10
N ALA A 91 -4.12 4.08 2.81
CA ALA A 91 -3.16 3.33 3.62
C ALA A 91 -3.87 2.42 4.62
N TYR A 92 -3.51 1.13 4.61
CA TYR A 92 -4.16 0.09 5.40
C TYR A 92 -3.14 -0.65 6.29
N PRO A 93 -3.46 -1.00 7.55
CA PRO A 93 -4.73 -0.77 8.27
C PRO A 93 -5.00 0.69 8.65
N ASN A 94 -3.95 1.53 8.67
CA ASN A 94 -4.07 2.96 8.84
C ASN A 94 -2.80 3.67 8.35
N GLU A 95 -2.86 4.99 8.26
CA GLU A 95 -1.75 5.84 7.84
C GLU A 95 -0.54 5.74 8.78
N THR A 96 -0.76 5.79 10.09
CA THR A 96 0.32 5.71 11.09
C THR A 96 1.13 4.43 10.95
N TYR A 97 0.47 3.29 10.75
CA TYR A 97 1.13 1.99 10.61
C TYR A 97 1.96 1.90 9.33
N ASN A 98 1.63 2.66 8.28
CA ASN A 98 2.40 2.72 7.03
C ASN A 98 3.52 3.77 7.05
N ASN A 99 3.46 4.73 7.96
CA ASN A 99 4.34 5.90 7.98
C ASN A 99 5.23 5.95 9.24
N PRO A 100 6.35 5.20 9.26
CA PRO A 100 7.29 5.22 10.37
C PRO A 100 7.94 6.61 10.56
N PRO A 101 7.99 7.14 11.80
CA PRO A 101 8.63 8.41 12.09
C PRO A 101 10.09 8.46 11.62
N GLY A 102 10.41 9.48 10.82
CA GLY A 102 11.74 9.67 10.24
C GLY A 102 12.15 8.57 9.25
N GLY A 103 11.18 7.87 8.63
CA GLY A 103 11.41 6.91 7.55
C GLY A 103 11.92 5.54 7.96
N CYS A 104 12.23 4.71 6.97
CA CYS A 104 12.65 3.32 7.15
C CYS A 104 14.16 3.14 7.37
N VAL A 105 14.99 4.16 7.13
CA VAL A 105 16.47 4.02 7.14
C VAL A 105 17.07 4.46 8.49
N ASN A 106 18.00 3.66 9.01
CA ASN A 106 18.80 3.95 10.18
C ASN A 106 20.24 4.29 9.76
N PHE A 107 20.68 5.51 10.09
CA PHE A 107 22.02 6.03 9.81
C PHE A 107 22.95 6.05 11.04
N SER A 108 22.52 5.53 12.20
CA SER A 108 23.31 5.59 13.44
C SER A 108 24.50 4.62 13.48
N GLY A 109 24.62 3.73 12.49
CA GLY A 109 25.71 2.75 12.38
C GLY A 109 26.75 3.12 11.32
N PRO A 110 27.84 2.34 11.19
CA PRO A 110 28.87 2.58 10.17
C PRO A 110 28.35 2.38 8.74
N PHE A 111 27.24 1.64 8.58
CA PHE A 111 26.56 1.43 7.31
C PHE A 111 25.05 1.61 7.51
N PRO A 112 24.33 2.21 6.54
CA PRO A 112 22.86 2.30 6.58
C PRO A 112 22.22 0.93 6.70
N ARG A 113 21.16 0.82 7.51
CA ARG A 113 20.31 -0.37 7.64
C ARG A 113 18.84 0.02 7.69
N THR A 114 17.94 -0.92 7.40
CA THR A 114 16.50 -0.67 7.66
C THR A 114 16.27 -0.65 9.17
N LYS A 115 15.42 0.25 9.67
CA LYS A 115 15.02 0.31 11.08
C LYS A 115 14.27 -0.97 11.48
N GLY A 116 14.36 -1.32 12.76
CA GLY A 116 13.68 -2.49 13.34
C GLY A 116 12.34 -2.15 13.97
N LEU A 117 11.44 -1.52 13.22
CA LEU A 117 10.19 -0.99 13.78
C LEU A 117 9.08 -2.06 13.77
N SER A 118 8.72 -2.57 14.95
CA SER A 118 7.67 -3.60 15.12
C SER A 118 6.27 -3.08 14.90
N ASP A 119 6.07 -1.78 15.16
CA ASP A 119 4.75 -1.15 15.20
C ASP A 119 4.44 -0.39 13.90
N TYR A 120 5.20 -0.66 12.84
CA TYR A 120 5.08 -0.02 11.52
C TYR A 120 5.40 -1.01 10.42
N LEU A 121 4.73 -0.92 9.28
CA LEU A 121 5.08 -1.64 8.06
C LEU A 121 6.31 -1.00 7.42
N LEU A 122 7.24 -1.84 6.98
CA LEU A 122 8.47 -1.39 6.35
C LEU A 122 8.58 -1.82 4.90
N SER A 123 8.25 -3.08 4.58
CA SER A 123 8.16 -3.57 3.21
C SER A 123 7.34 -4.84 3.12
N VAL A 124 6.11 -4.71 2.60
CA VAL A 124 5.17 -5.83 2.45
C VAL A 124 5.12 -6.26 0.97
N PRO A 125 5.76 -7.37 0.57
CA PRO A 125 5.67 -7.88 -0.81
C PRO A 125 4.42 -8.69 -1.10
N THR A 126 3.67 -9.15 -0.08
CA THR A 126 2.49 -10.00 -0.30
C THR A 126 1.46 -9.81 0.79
N VAL A 127 0.19 -9.95 0.37
CA VAL A 127 -0.99 -9.96 1.22
C VAL A 127 -1.85 -11.19 0.89
N ALA A 128 -2.54 -11.75 1.88
CA ALA A 128 -3.41 -12.90 1.70
C ALA A 128 -4.55 -12.90 2.73
N PHE A 129 -5.67 -13.52 2.38
CA PHE A 129 -6.82 -13.70 3.28
C PHE A 129 -6.94 -15.14 3.76
N ASP A 130 -7.53 -15.32 4.93
CA ASP A 130 -8.15 -16.59 5.31
C ASP A 130 -9.67 -16.58 5.08
N GLN A 131 -10.31 -17.70 5.41
CA GLN A 131 -11.76 -17.88 5.32
C GLN A 131 -12.58 -17.05 6.33
N ASN A 132 -11.93 -16.32 7.25
CA ASN A 132 -12.58 -15.51 8.27
C ASN A 132 -12.41 -14.01 7.99
N ASP A 133 -12.03 -13.63 6.76
CA ASP A 133 -11.70 -12.25 6.37
C ASP A 133 -10.59 -11.64 7.28
N VAL A 134 -9.59 -12.45 7.65
CA VAL A 134 -8.35 -11.95 8.25
C VAL A 134 -7.32 -11.70 7.16
N LEU A 135 -6.87 -10.45 7.05
CA LEU A 135 -5.80 -10.05 6.15
C LEU A 135 -4.42 -10.27 6.79
N TYR A 136 -3.60 -11.07 6.14
CA TYR A 136 -2.21 -11.33 6.52
C TYR A 136 -1.26 -10.51 5.66
N LEU A 137 -0.39 -9.75 6.32
CA LEU A 137 0.66 -8.93 5.72
C LEU A 137 2.01 -9.54 6.08
N LEU A 138 2.77 -10.01 5.09
CA LEU A 138 4.12 -10.49 5.32
C LEU A 138 5.10 -9.34 5.09
N ASP A 139 5.62 -8.76 6.17
CA ASP A 139 6.61 -7.67 6.12
C ASP A 139 8.03 -8.26 6.19
N ASN A 140 8.84 -7.99 5.17
CA ASN A 140 10.22 -8.46 5.11
C ASN A 140 11.21 -7.53 5.84
N GLY A 141 10.79 -6.35 6.27
CA GLY A 141 11.59 -5.41 7.05
C GLY A 141 12.76 -4.78 6.30
N ARG A 142 12.70 -4.68 4.97
CA ARG A 142 13.80 -4.16 4.13
C ARG A 142 13.35 -3.01 3.25
N CYS A 143 14.07 -1.90 3.26
CA CYS A 143 13.86 -0.83 2.28
C CYS A 143 15.08 -0.58 1.40
N ILE A 144 14.89 0.17 0.33
CA ILE A 144 15.97 0.61 -0.57
C ILE A 144 16.41 2.01 -0.17
N TYR A 145 17.72 2.24 -0.24
CA TYR A 145 18.31 3.56 -0.09
C TYR A 145 19.50 3.69 -1.04
N ASN A 146 19.47 4.73 -1.88
CA ASN A 146 20.44 4.98 -2.96
C ASN A 146 20.65 3.75 -3.85
N GLY A 147 19.56 3.13 -4.31
CA GLY A 147 19.60 1.91 -5.13
C GLY A 147 20.09 0.64 -4.43
N VAL A 148 20.41 0.69 -3.13
CA VAL A 148 20.84 -0.49 -2.37
C VAL A 148 19.73 -0.96 -1.45
N ARG A 149 19.35 -2.22 -1.58
CA ARG A 149 18.42 -2.88 -0.66
C ARG A 149 19.11 -3.16 0.66
N LEU A 150 18.71 -2.44 1.69
CA LEU A 150 19.31 -2.52 3.02
C LEU A 150 18.97 -3.83 3.74
N GLU A 151 19.83 -4.19 4.68
CA GLU A 151 19.56 -5.31 5.58
C GLU A 151 18.47 -4.96 6.59
N ALA A 152 17.67 -5.96 6.95
CA ALA A 152 16.64 -5.83 7.96
C ALA A 152 17.26 -5.78 9.37
N SER A 153 16.64 -5.01 10.26
CA SER A 153 16.99 -5.03 11.69
C SER A 153 15.97 -5.83 12.50
N PRO A 154 16.36 -6.39 13.67
CA PRO A 154 15.41 -7.05 14.57
C PRO A 154 14.20 -6.18 14.87
N GLY A 155 12.99 -6.75 14.76
CA GLY A 155 11.73 -6.02 14.87
C GLY A 155 11.14 -5.59 13.53
N GLY A 156 11.93 -5.53 12.46
CA GLY A 156 11.45 -5.21 11.11
C GLY A 156 10.62 -6.33 10.50
N PRO A 157 11.22 -7.50 10.20
CA PRO A 157 10.51 -8.61 9.56
C PRO A 157 9.44 -9.21 10.49
N LYS A 158 8.20 -9.32 10.00
CA LYS A 158 7.05 -9.75 10.79
C LYS A 158 5.89 -10.23 9.93
N LEU A 159 5.02 -11.02 10.53
CA LEU A 159 3.69 -11.32 10.02
C LEU A 159 2.68 -10.50 10.83
N VAL A 160 1.88 -9.70 10.13
CA VAL A 160 0.80 -8.89 10.72
C VAL A 160 -0.54 -9.47 10.25
N SER A 161 -1.47 -9.63 11.18
CA SER A 161 -2.84 -10.06 10.90
C SER A 161 -3.80 -8.93 11.26
N VAL A 162 -4.68 -8.57 10.33
CA VAL A 162 -5.69 -7.52 10.49
C VAL A 162 -7.07 -8.14 10.27
N ASP A 163 -7.98 -7.92 11.22
CA ASP A 163 -9.39 -8.30 11.07
C ASP A 163 -10.08 -7.29 10.17
N LEU A 164 -10.60 -7.71 9.00
CA LEU A 164 -11.30 -6.80 8.09
C LEU A 164 -12.67 -6.35 8.62
N ASN A 165 -13.27 -7.05 9.59
CA ASN A 165 -14.56 -6.64 10.15
C ASN A 165 -14.43 -5.45 11.08
N THR A 166 -13.26 -5.30 11.71
CA THR A 166 -12.97 -4.26 12.71
C THR A 166 -11.83 -3.32 12.29
N ASP A 167 -11.24 -3.57 11.12
CA ASP A 167 -10.02 -2.91 10.61
C ASP A 167 -8.90 -2.80 11.66
N SER A 168 -8.83 -3.80 12.54
CA SER A 168 -7.97 -3.80 13.72
C SER A 168 -6.90 -4.87 13.62
N ILE A 169 -5.69 -4.51 14.04
CA ILE A 169 -4.56 -5.44 14.09
C ILE A 169 -4.82 -6.46 15.21
N ILE A 170 -4.95 -7.75 14.84
CA ILE A 170 -5.16 -8.86 15.78
C ILE A 170 -3.83 -9.30 16.40
N ARG A 171 -2.81 -9.45 15.55
CA ARG A 171 -1.52 -10.02 15.93
C ARG A 171 -0.40 -9.45 15.07
N SER A 172 0.71 -9.14 15.72
CA SER A 172 1.99 -8.90 15.07
C SER A 172 3.01 -9.86 15.68
N SER A 173 3.58 -10.75 14.87
CA SER A 173 4.65 -11.65 15.30
C SER A 173 5.91 -11.35 14.49
N SER A 174 6.95 -10.88 15.17
CA SER A 174 8.26 -10.71 14.56
C SER A 174 8.86 -12.06 14.19
N SER A 175 9.54 -12.12 13.04
CA SER A 175 10.30 -13.31 12.69
C SER A 175 11.34 -13.56 13.79
N PRO A 176 11.47 -14.79 14.31
CA PRO A 176 12.49 -15.10 15.29
C PRO A 176 13.86 -14.73 14.71
N ARG A 177 14.69 -14.07 15.52
CA ARG A 177 16.14 -14.06 15.27
C ARG A 177 16.54 -15.51 15.07
N MET A 178 17.33 -15.83 14.04
CA MET A 178 18.13 -17.05 14.06
C MET A 178 19.10 -16.93 15.25
N SER A 179 18.61 -17.19 16.46
CA SER A 179 19.42 -17.71 17.53
C SER A 179 19.63 -19.18 17.19
N SER A 180 20.81 -19.69 17.47
CA SER A 180 21.33 -21.02 17.12
C SER A 180 20.57 -22.21 17.73
N ARG A 181 19.24 -22.14 17.85
CA ARG A 181 18.36 -23.19 18.36
C ARG A 181 17.30 -23.55 17.31
N LEU A 182 17.75 -24.11 16.19
CA LEU A 182 16.96 -25.12 15.51
C LEU A 182 17.13 -26.42 16.29
N ASN A 183 16.30 -26.62 17.31
CA ASN A 183 16.02 -27.98 17.78
C ASN A 183 14.53 -28.24 17.61
N ARG A 184 14.24 -28.98 16.54
CA ARG A 184 13.11 -29.88 16.31
C ARG A 184 11.87 -29.70 17.21
N SER A 185 10.76 -29.31 16.59
CA SER A 185 9.44 -29.96 16.82
C SER A 185 8.36 -29.33 15.94
N TRP A 186 8.33 -29.68 14.65
CA TRP A 186 7.11 -29.59 13.84
C TRP A 186 7.07 -30.80 12.89
N VAL A 187 7.04 -32.00 13.49
CA VAL A 187 6.51 -33.23 12.90
C VAL A 187 5.95 -34.06 14.06
N THR A 188 4.65 -33.90 14.31
CA THR A 188 3.68 -34.95 14.69
C THR A 188 2.30 -34.31 14.63
#